data_AF-A0A162YCM2-F1
#
_entry.id   AF-A0A162YCM2-F1
#
_cell.length_a   1.000
_cell.length_b   1.000
_cell.length_c   1.000
_cell.angle_alpha   90.00
_cell.angle_beta   90.00
_cell.angle_gamma   90.00
#
_symmetry.space_group_name_H-M   'P 1'
#
loop_
_entity.id
_entity.type
_entity.pdbx_description
1 polymer ?
#
loop_
_entity_poly.entity_id
_entity_poly.type
_entity_poly.pdbx_seq_one_letter_code
_entity_poly.pdbx_strand_id
1 'polypeptide(L)'
;MTKLEAIGILGIRSFSPDQPTYLKFLPGCTIFVGPNGSGKTTIIEALKYVCTGEMPPGSKNGALIHDLKVMKQLKIIIIIMKAIII
;
A
#
# COMPACT_ATOMS: atom_id res chain seq x y z
N MET A 1 20.82 8.42 -3.05
CA MET A 1 19.67 8.38 -2.12
C MET A 1 18.53 7.61 -2.75
N THR A 2 18.03 6.60 -2.05
CA THR A 2 16.81 5.87 -2.42
C THR A 2 15.58 6.77 -2.28
N LYS A 3 14.67 6.74 -3.25
CA LYS A 3 13.42 7.49 -3.23
C LYS A 3 12.24 6.57 -3.53
N LEU A 4 11.14 6.79 -2.84
CA LEU A 4 9.85 6.21 -3.18
C LEU A 4 9.14 7.16 -4.14
N GLU A 5 8.73 6.68 -5.32
CA GLU A 5 8.07 7.51 -6.32
C GLU A 5 6.56 7.27 -6.38
N ALA A 6 6.14 6.01 -6.31
CA ALA A 6 4.72 5.68 -6.30
C ALA A 6 4.44 4.34 -5.61
N ILE A 7 3.23 4.21 -5.07
CA ILE A 7 2.63 2.94 -4.62
C ILE A 7 1.28 2.74 -5.31
N GLY A 8 1.05 1.53 -5.81
CA GLY A 8 -0.24 1.05 -6.28
C GLY A 8 -0.86 0.10 -5.26
N ILE A 9 -2.09 0.38 -4.84
CA ILE A 9 -2.84 -0.40 -3.85
C ILE A 9 -4.10 -0.96 -4.52
N LEU A 10 -4.30 -2.28 -4.45
CA LEU A 10 -5.44 -2.99 -5.03
C LEU A 10 -5.94 -4.07 -4.06
N GLY A 11 -7.24 -4.08 -3.77
CA GLY A 11 -7.90 -5.14 -3.02
C GLY A 11 -7.49 -5.25 -1.55
N ILE A 12 -7.09 -4.13 -0.93
CA ILE A 12 -6.64 -4.06 0.46
C ILE A 12 -7.60 -3.21 1.28
N ARG A 13 -8.23 -3.80 2.30
CA ARG A 13 -9.22 -3.13 3.16
C ARG A 13 -10.21 -2.30 2.34
N SER A 14 -10.25 -0.98 2.51
CA SER A 14 -11.15 -0.06 1.82
C SER A 14 -10.78 0.23 0.36
N PHE A 15 -9.66 -0.29 -0.16
CA PHE A 15 -9.26 -0.11 -1.55
C PHE A 15 -9.94 -1.13 -2.46
N SER A 16 -10.46 -0.65 -3.59
CA SER A 16 -11.18 -1.47 -4.56
C SER A 16 -10.37 -2.68 -5.01
N PRO A 17 -10.99 -3.87 -5.13
CA PRO A 17 -10.34 -5.05 -5.70
C PRO A 17 -10.26 -5.02 -7.23
N ASP A 18 -11.08 -4.20 -7.89
CA ASP A 18 -11.18 -4.18 -9.35
C ASP A 18 -10.32 -3.08 -9.99
N GLN A 19 -10.08 -1.99 -9.24
CA GLN A 19 -9.36 -0.83 -9.75
C GLN A 19 -8.22 -0.41 -8.80
N PRO A 20 -6.97 -0.38 -9.27
CA PRO A 20 -5.84 0.01 -8.43
C PRO A 20 -5.84 1.52 -8.19
N THR A 21 -5.56 1.90 -6.94
CA THR A 21 -5.30 3.30 -6.58
C THR A 21 -3.80 3.53 -6.59
N TYR A 22 -3.35 4.50 -7.40
CA TYR A 22 -1.95 4.92 -7.46
C TYR A 22 -1.73 6.22 -6.70
N LEU A 23 -0.77 6.20 -5.78
CA LEU A 23 -0.32 7.37 -5.02
C LEU A 23 1.11 7.69 -5.44
N LYS A 24 1.34 8.93 -5.89
CA LYS A 24 2.69 9.45 -6.20
C LYS A 24 3.25 10.19 -5.00
N PHE A 25 4.50 9.93 -4.69
CA PHE A 25 5.24 10.63 -3.63
C PHE A 25 6.10 11.71 -4.26
N LEU A 26 5.96 12.92 -3.72
CA LEU A 26 6.80 14.04 -4.09
C LEU A 26 7.99 14.11 -3.12
N PRO A 27 9.15 14.65 -3.55
CA PRO A 27 10.24 14.95 -2.65
C PRO A 27 9.78 15.83 -1.48
N GLY A 28 10.25 15.53 -0.27
CA GLY A 28 9.89 16.27 0.94
C GLY A 28 8.80 15.57 1.75
N CYS A 29 7.80 16.32 2.22
CA CYS A 29 6.74 15.81 3.11
C CYS A 29 5.46 15.52 2.33
N THR A 30 4.93 14.29 2.45
CA THR A 30 3.62 13.90 1.90
C THR A 30 2.61 13.80 3.04
N ILE A 31 1.49 14.51 2.94
CA ILE A 31 0.44 14.56 3.97
C ILE A 31 -0.81 13.85 3.46
N PHE A 32 -1.32 12.89 4.23
CA PHE A 32 -2.58 12.19 3.94
C PHE A 32 -3.72 12.75 4.79
N VAL A 33 -4.72 13.36 4.13
CA VAL A 33 -5.92 13.92 4.77
C VAL A 33 -7.19 13.23 4.27
N GLY A 34 -8.20 13.13 5.13
CA GLY A 34 -9.51 12.58 4.78
C GLY A 34 -10.29 12.07 5.99
N PRO A 35 -11.57 11.68 5.82
CA PRO A 35 -12.41 11.17 6.89
C PRO A 35 -11.91 9.87 7.54
N ASN A 36 -12.45 9.52 8.71
CA ASN A 36 -12.18 8.21 9.31
C ASN A 36 -12.66 7.09 8.37
N GLY A 37 -11.89 6.01 8.26
CA GLY A 37 -12.18 4.90 7.34
C GLY A 37 -11.72 5.13 5.88
N SER A 38 -11.18 6.30 5.53
CA SER A 38 -10.74 6.62 4.15
C SER A 38 -9.48 5.89 3.66
N GLY A 39 -8.92 4.96 4.45
CA GLY A 39 -7.74 4.19 4.06
C GLY A 39 -6.36 4.82 4.36
N LYS A 40 -6.28 5.93 5.11
CA LYS A 40 -4.98 6.57 5.49
C LYS A 40 -4.01 5.59 6.17
N THR A 41 -4.48 4.90 7.21
CA THR A 41 -3.67 3.88 7.92
C THR A 41 -3.27 2.75 6.98
N THR A 42 -4.16 2.34 6.08
CA THR A 42 -3.91 1.29 5.09
C THR A 42 -2.77 1.64 4.13
N ILE A 43 -2.62 2.91 3.76
CA ILE A 43 -1.49 3.37 2.94
C ILE A 43 -0.17 3.14 3.70
N ILE A 44 -0.11 3.53 4.98
CA ILE A 44 1.08 3.34 5.81
C ILE A 44 1.38 1.86 6.06
N GLU A 45 0.35 1.05 6.29
CA GLU A 45 0.48 -0.40 6.43
C GLU A 45 1.00 -1.07 5.16
N ALA A 46 0.50 -0.67 3.98
CA ALA A 46 0.98 -1.17 2.69
C ALA A 46 2.45 -0.80 2.44
N LEU A 47 2.83 0.44 2.77
CA LEU A 47 4.23 0.87 2.72
C LEU A 47 5.12 0.05 3.65
N LYS A 48 4.69 -0.16 4.89
CA LYS A 48 5.42 -1.02 5.84
C LYS A 48 5.57 -2.44 5.27
N TYR A 49 4.48 -3.04 4.83
CA TYR A 49 4.47 -4.41 4.32
C TYR A 49 5.42 -4.60 3.14
N VAL A 50 5.47 -3.69 2.18
CA VAL A 50 6.39 -3.88 1.04
C VAL A 50 7.84 -3.61 1.41
N CYS A 51 8.09 -2.65 2.32
CA CYS A 51 9.45 -2.34 2.74
C CYS A 51 10.04 -3.42 3.66
N THR A 52 9.22 -4.14 4.44
CA THR A 52 9.72 -5.05 5.49
C THR A 52 9.20 -6.49 5.38
N GLY A 53 8.17 -6.75 4.58
CA GLY A 53 7.44 -8.02 4.55
C GLY A 53 6.53 -8.25 5.76
N GLU A 54 6.50 -7.35 6.74
CA GLU A 54 5.69 -7.52 7.95
C GLU A 54 4.22 -7.18 7.70
N MET A 55 3.34 -8.11 8.02
CA MET A 55 1.90 -7.84 8.02
C MET A 55 1.52 -6.90 9.18
N PRO A 56 0.52 -6.03 8.98
CA PRO A 56 0.06 -5.16 10.05
C PRO A 56 -0.59 -5.94 11.20
N PRO A 57 -0.57 -5.40 12.44
CA PRO A 57 -1.14 -6.06 13.60
C PRO A 57 -2.64 -6.33 13.42
N GLY A 58 -3.10 -7.50 13.87
CA GLY A 58 -4.48 -7.96 13.65
C GLY A 58 -4.75 -8.65 12.30
N SER A 59 -3.74 -8.75 11.42
CA SER A 59 -3.88 -9.36 10.09
C SER A 59 -3.55 -10.85 10.03
N LYS A 60 -3.32 -11.50 11.18
CA LYS A 60 -2.81 -12.88 11.30
C LYS A 60 -3.66 -13.94 10.57
N ASN A 61 -4.91 -13.63 10.21
CA ASN A 61 -5.84 -14.52 9.51
C ASN A 61 -6.35 -13.97 8.16
N GLY A 62 -5.56 -13.15 7.44
CA GLY A 62 -5.98 -12.64 6.12
C GLY A 62 -6.91 -11.43 6.18
N ALA A 63 -7.05 -10.77 7.33
CA ALA A 63 -7.91 -9.59 7.54
C ALA A 63 -7.47 -8.32 6.76
N LEU A 64 -6.37 -8.40 6.02
CA LEU A 64 -5.97 -7.37 5.07
C LEU A 64 -6.85 -7.41 3.80
N ILE A 65 -7.49 -8.55 3.56
CA ILE A 65 -8.17 -8.91 2.32
C ILE A 65 -9.68 -8.83 2.58
N HIS A 66 -10.37 -8.00 1.80
CA HIS A 66 -11.79 -7.74 1.98
C HIS A 66 -12.68 -8.91 1.50
N ASP A 67 -12.16 -9.86 0.72
CA ASP A 67 -12.93 -10.99 0.17
C ASP A 67 -12.02 -12.19 -0.21
N LEU A 68 -12.47 -13.41 0.06
CA LEU A 68 -11.76 -14.66 -0.27
C LEU A 68 -11.51 -14.82 -1.78
N LYS A 69 -12.35 -14.23 -2.64
CA LYS A 69 -12.12 -14.20 -4.10
C LYS A 69 -10.92 -13.33 -4.49
N VAL A 70 -10.62 -12.30 -3.69
CA VAL A 70 -9.57 -11.30 -3.91
C VAL A 70 -8.19 -11.82 -3.46
N MET A 71 -8.13 -12.91 -2.67
CA MET A 71 -6.86 -13.57 -2.31
C MET A 71 -5.98 -13.90 -3.51
N LYS A 72 -6.58 -14.21 -4.68
CA LYS A 72 -5.84 -14.50 -5.92
C LYS A 72 -5.39 -13.26 -6.71
N GLN A 73 -5.91 -12.08 -6.38
CA GLN A 73 -5.68 -10.83 -7.11
C GLN A 73 -4.96 -9.75 -6.30
N LEU A 74 -4.57 -10.02 -5.05
CA LEU A 74 -3.73 -9.09 -4.28
C LEU A 74 -2.45 -8.78 -5.04
N LYS A 75 -2.35 -7.53 -5.46
CA LYS A 75 -1.17 -6.96 -6.07
C LYS A 75 -0.92 -5.62 -5.41
N ILE A 76 0.06 -5.57 -4.51
CA ILE A 76 0.70 -4.30 -4.18
C ILE A 76 1.81 -4.13 -5.20
N ILE A 77 1.65 -3.13 -6.07
CA ILE A 77 2.66 -2.82 -7.08
C ILE A 77 3.39 -1.59 -6.56
N ILE A 78 4.64 -1.76 -6.13
CA ILE A 78 5.51 -0.61 -5.89
C ILE A 78 6.37 -0.41 -7.12
N ILE A 79 6.26 0.79 -7.70
CA ILE A 79 7.19 1.24 -8.72
C ILE A 79 8.29 1.99 -7.98
N ILE A 80 9.34 1.26 -7.60
CA ILE A 80 10.59 1.86 -7.14
C ILE A 80 11.40 2.17 -8.41
N MET A 81 11.47 3.44 -8.79
CA MET A 81 12.43 3.86 -9.81
C MET A 81 13.81 3.98 -9.14
N LYS A 82 14.66 2.99 -9.43
CA LYS A 82 16.09 2.83 -9.09
C LYS A 82 16.66 3.77 -8.02
N ALA A 83 16.92 3.22 -6.84
CA ALA A 83 18.11 3.59 -6.10
C ALA A 83 19.34 3.06 -6.85
N ILE A 84 20.18 3.95 -7.34
CA ILE A 84 21.58 3.61 -7.61
C ILE A 84 22.17 3.18 -6.27
N ILE A 85 22.44 1.89 -6.14
CA ILE A 85 23.41 1.38 -5.18
C ILE A 85 24.74 1.97 -5.64
N ILE A 86 25.27 2.92 -4.87
CA ILE A 86 26.68 3.28 -4.91
C ILE A 86 27.32 2.47 -3.80
#